data_AF-A0A949HRK8-F1
#
_entry.id   AF-A0A949HRK8-F1
#
_cell.length_a   1.000
_cell.length_b   1.000
_cell.length_c   1.000
_cell.angle_alpha   90.00
_cell.angle_beta   90.00
_cell.angle_gamma   90.00
#
_symmetry.space_group_name_H-M   'P 1'
#
loop_
_entity.id
_entity.type
_entity.pdbx_description
1 polymer ?
#
loop_
_entity_poly.entity_id
_entity_poly.type
_entity_poly.pdbx_seq_one_letter_code
_entity_poly.pdbx_strand_id
1 'polypeptide(L)'
;MVGPYCVSGLDPHFAAFIALFNKGQFYEAHDVLENLWLADRHGSNGAFYKGLIQLAGAFVHVQKKRRGPSAALLKLARENLAKYASPHEGLDLHAARQWISRWLEDLQSPDFELASLEGNAPQLTLILPPRHGEHRV
;
A
#
# COMPACT_ATOMS: atom_id res chain seq x y z
N MET A 1 -21.46 12.60 -3.22
CA MET A 1 -21.05 12.62 -1.80
C MET A 1 -19.70 11.94 -1.70
N VAL A 2 -18.64 12.74 -1.55
CA VAL A 2 -17.27 12.28 -1.25
C VAL A 2 -16.92 13.01 0.05
N GLY A 3 -16.58 12.26 1.11
CA GLY A 3 -16.49 12.79 2.48
C GLY A 3 -15.45 13.92 2.67
N PRO A 4 -15.53 14.71 3.76
CA PRO A 4 -14.78 15.95 3.98
C PRO A 4 -13.31 15.73 4.40
N TYR A 5 -12.69 14.64 3.94
CA TYR A 5 -11.30 14.32 4.24
C TYR A 5 -10.40 15.06 3.24
N CYS A 6 -9.66 16.06 3.73
CA CYS A 6 -8.77 16.84 2.87
C CYS A 6 -7.40 16.14 2.77
N VAL A 7 -6.99 15.82 1.54
CA VAL A 7 -5.66 15.27 1.18
C VAL A 7 -4.51 16.30 1.33
N SER A 8 -4.77 17.46 1.93
CA SER A 8 -3.95 18.67 1.86
C SER A 8 -2.66 18.68 2.71
N GLY A 9 -2.30 17.54 3.30
CA GLY A 9 -1.01 17.33 3.98
C GLY A 9 -0.21 16.12 3.48
N LEU A 10 -0.73 15.36 2.52
CA LEU A 10 -0.02 14.22 1.93
C LEU A 10 0.74 14.67 0.67
N ASP A 11 1.91 14.09 0.44
CA ASP A 11 2.60 14.24 -0.85
C ASP A 11 1.67 13.79 -1.99
N PRO A 12 1.54 14.57 -3.09
CA PRO A 12 0.67 14.22 -4.22
C PRO A 12 0.98 12.83 -4.82
N HIS A 13 2.25 12.42 -4.88
CA HIS A 13 2.64 11.10 -5.39
C HIS A 13 2.21 9.99 -4.43
N PHE A 14 2.31 10.24 -3.12
CA PHE A 14 1.84 9.29 -2.12
C PHE A 14 0.31 9.15 -2.14
N ALA A 15 -0.42 10.26 -2.24
CA ALA A 15 -1.87 10.22 -2.41
C ALA A 15 -2.29 9.51 -3.72
N ALA A 16 -1.57 9.77 -4.83
CA ALA A 16 -1.79 9.09 -6.10
C ALA A 16 -1.51 7.58 -6.01
N PHE A 17 -0.43 7.18 -5.31
CA PHE A 17 -0.11 5.77 -5.06
C PHE A 17 -1.28 5.04 -4.41
N ILE A 18 -1.82 5.58 -3.31
CA ILE A 18 -2.95 4.97 -2.59
C ILE A 18 -4.17 4.84 -3.51
N ALA A 19 -4.50 5.90 -4.25
CA ALA A 19 -5.64 5.91 -5.15
C ALA A 19 -5.51 4.88 -6.30
N LEU A 20 -4.33 4.77 -6.91
CA LEU A 20 -4.06 3.81 -7.99
C LEU A 20 -4.04 2.39 -7.47
N PHE A 21 -3.39 2.15 -6.32
CA PHE A 21 -3.34 0.83 -5.68
C PHE A 21 -4.74 0.31 -5.37
N ASN A 22 -5.60 1.14 -4.76
CA ASN A 22 -6.96 0.76 -4.39
C ASN A 22 -7.88 0.53 -5.61
N LYS A 23 -7.52 1.06 -6.79
CA LYS A 23 -8.18 0.80 -8.08
C LYS A 23 -7.64 -0.46 -8.79
N GLY A 24 -6.64 -1.14 -8.23
CA GLY A 24 -5.98 -2.27 -8.88
C GLY A 24 -5.01 -1.89 -10.00
N GLN A 25 -4.68 -0.60 -10.13
CA GLN A 25 -3.71 -0.07 -11.10
C GLN A 25 -2.30 -0.17 -10.51
N PHE A 26 -1.87 -1.40 -10.23
CA PHE A 26 -0.68 -1.65 -9.42
C PHE A 26 0.63 -1.26 -10.11
N TYR A 27 0.68 -1.33 -11.45
CA TYR A 27 1.86 -0.90 -12.20
C TYR A 27 2.02 0.62 -12.12
N GLU A 28 0.93 1.35 -12.34
CA GLU A 28 0.91 2.81 -12.24
C GLU A 28 1.15 3.28 -10.81
N ALA A 29 0.63 2.55 -9.81
CA ALA A 29 0.93 2.80 -8.42
C ALA A 29 2.43 2.65 -8.14
N HIS A 30 3.05 1.55 -8.59
CA HIS A 30 4.49 1.35 -8.47
C HIS A 30 5.28 2.55 -9.03
N ASP A 31 4.99 2.95 -10.27
CA ASP A 31 5.74 3.98 -10.97
C ASP A 31 5.59 5.36 -10.32
N VAL A 32 4.38 5.74 -9.87
CA VAL A 32 4.19 7.06 -9.25
C VAL A 32 4.94 7.20 -7.93
N LEU A 33 5.08 6.11 -7.17
CA LEU A 33 5.77 6.12 -5.88
C LEU A 33 7.29 6.01 -6.01
N GLU A 34 7.80 5.49 -7.14
CA GLU A 34 9.24 5.38 -7.38
C GLU A 34 9.95 6.74 -7.34
N ASN A 35 9.33 7.79 -7.88
CA ASN A 35 9.87 9.15 -7.82
C ASN A 35 10.07 9.65 -6.38
N LEU A 36 9.10 9.36 -5.50
CA LEU A 36 9.15 9.72 -4.09
C LEU A 36 10.23 8.91 -3.35
N TRP A 37 10.33 7.62 -3.66
CA TRP A 37 11.36 6.76 -3.09
C TRP A 37 12.76 7.18 -3.51
N LEU A 38 13.00 7.52 -4.78
CA LEU A 38 14.31 7.96 -5.25
C LEU A 38 14.83 9.18 -4.49
N ALA A 39 13.93 10.11 -4.11
CA ALA A 39 14.27 11.28 -3.33
C ALA A 39 14.65 10.96 -1.87
N ASP A 40 14.02 9.94 -1.25
CA ASP A 40 14.20 9.61 0.18
C ASP A 40 14.81 8.22 0.45
N ARG A 41 15.38 7.56 -0.56
CA ARG A 41 15.85 6.15 -0.48
C ARG A 41 16.90 5.88 0.61
N HIS A 42 17.59 6.91 1.08
CA HIS A 42 18.57 6.84 2.18
C HIS A 42 18.10 7.56 3.45
N GLY A 43 16.89 8.12 3.44
CA GLY A 43 16.29 8.81 4.59
C GLY A 43 15.37 7.90 5.41
N SER A 44 14.62 8.52 6.31
CA SER A 44 13.80 7.82 7.30
C SER A 44 12.65 7.02 6.68
N ASN A 45 12.09 7.46 5.54
CA ASN A 45 11.01 6.78 4.85
C ASN A 45 11.48 5.91 3.67
N GLY A 46 12.79 5.81 3.42
CA GLY A 46 13.34 5.03 2.32
C GLY A 46 12.92 3.55 2.35
N ALA A 47 12.90 2.91 3.52
CA ALA A 47 12.42 1.53 3.64
C ALA A 47 10.88 1.44 3.54
N PHE A 48 10.15 2.44 4.03
CA PHE A 48 8.69 2.52 3.93
C PHE A 48 8.25 2.56 2.46
N TYR A 49 8.76 3.51 1.67
CA TYR A 49 8.41 3.62 0.25
C TYR A 49 8.87 2.40 -0.54
N LYS A 50 10.06 1.86 -0.25
CA LYS A 50 10.50 0.59 -0.85
C LYS A 50 9.51 -0.55 -0.56
N GLY A 51 9.00 -0.64 0.66
CA GLY A 51 8.01 -1.65 1.04
C GLY A 51 6.69 -1.51 0.25
N LEU A 52 6.23 -0.28 0.04
CA LEU A 52 5.02 0.00 -0.75
C LEU A 52 5.20 -0.26 -2.26
N ILE A 53 6.38 0.06 -2.81
CA ILE A 53 6.74 -0.26 -4.20
C ILE A 53 6.76 -1.79 -4.40
N GLN A 54 7.37 -2.53 -3.45
CA GLN A 54 7.36 -3.99 -3.46
C GLN A 54 5.95 -4.56 -3.34
N LEU A 55 5.11 -3.94 -2.51
CA LEU A 55 3.71 -4.31 -2.35
C LEU A 55 2.94 -4.19 -3.67
N ALA A 56 3.05 -3.04 -4.36
CA ALA A 56 2.44 -2.84 -5.68
C ALA A 56 2.99 -3.84 -6.71
N GLY A 57 4.31 -4.02 -6.76
CA GLY A 57 4.95 -5.01 -7.62
C GLY A 57 4.44 -6.43 -7.39
N ALA A 58 4.19 -6.83 -6.14
CA ALA A 58 3.62 -8.13 -5.84
C ALA A 58 2.27 -8.34 -6.54
N PHE A 59 1.38 -7.36 -6.47
CA PHE A 59 0.07 -7.46 -7.11
C PHE A 59 0.10 -7.36 -8.64
N VAL A 60 1.10 -6.68 -9.23
CA VAL A 60 1.40 -6.82 -10.67
C VAL A 60 1.74 -8.28 -11.02
N HIS A 61 2.47 -8.98 -10.15
CA HIS A 61 2.75 -10.41 -10.32
C HIS A 61 1.52 -11.31 -10.12
N VAL A 62 0.62 -10.96 -9.19
CA VAL A 62 -0.68 -11.64 -9.05
C VAL A 62 -1.48 -11.54 -10.35
N GLN A 63 -1.63 -10.34 -10.92
CA GLN A 63 -2.32 -10.12 -12.20
C GLN A 63 -1.71 -10.93 -13.35
N LYS A 64 -0.38 -11.14 -13.31
CA LYS A 64 0.36 -11.97 -14.28
C LYS A 64 0.34 -13.48 -13.97
N LYS A 65 -0.44 -13.93 -12.98
CA LYS A 65 -0.51 -15.35 -12.54
C LYS A 65 0.84 -15.92 -12.06
N ARG A 66 1.73 -15.06 -11.55
CA ARG A 66 3.08 -15.44 -11.08
C ARG A 66 3.14 -15.48 -9.55
N ARG A 67 2.64 -16.58 -8.96
CA ARG A 67 2.52 -16.76 -7.49
C ARG A 67 3.86 -16.63 -6.75
N GLY A 68 4.89 -17.35 -7.20
CA GLY A 68 6.21 -17.36 -6.53
C GLY A 68 6.85 -15.97 -6.41
N PRO A 69 7.02 -15.23 -7.53
CA PRO A 69 7.50 -13.85 -7.48
C PRO A 69 6.63 -12.90 -6.66
N SER A 70 5.29 -13.05 -6.73
CA SER A 70 4.37 -12.27 -5.90
C SER A 70 4.64 -12.49 -4.40
N ALA A 71 4.71 -13.75 -3.97
CA ALA A 71 4.95 -14.10 -2.58
C ALA A 71 6.33 -13.60 -2.09
N ALA A 72 7.36 -13.63 -2.94
CA ALA A 72 8.67 -13.09 -2.61
C ALA A 72 8.61 -11.57 -2.34
N LEU A 73 7.92 -10.81 -3.20
CA LEU A 73 7.75 -9.37 -3.03
C LEU A 73 6.88 -9.02 -1.82
N LEU A 74 5.80 -9.76 -1.54
CA LEU A 74 4.99 -9.55 -0.34
C LEU A 74 5.78 -9.77 0.96
N LYS A 75 6.69 -10.77 0.99
CA LYS A 75 7.57 -10.99 2.15
C LYS A 75 8.46 -9.77 2.40
N LEU A 76 9.12 -9.27 1.35
CA LEU A 76 9.98 -8.09 1.43
C LEU A 76 9.19 -6.82 1.81
N ALA A 77 8.00 -6.64 1.25
CA ALA A 77 7.11 -5.54 1.60
C ALA A 77 6.76 -5.60 3.08
N ARG A 78 6.35 -6.76 3.60
CA ARG A 78 6.02 -6.95 5.02
C ARG A 78 7.22 -6.63 5.92
N GLU A 79 8.40 -7.12 5.59
CA GLU A 79 9.64 -6.88 6.37
C GLU A 79 10.02 -5.40 6.41
N ASN A 80 9.89 -4.69 5.28
CA ASN A 80 10.18 -3.26 5.23
C ASN A 80 9.14 -2.44 5.98
N LEU A 81 7.85 -2.74 5.80
CA LEU A 81 6.77 -2.02 6.49
C LEU A 81 6.77 -2.30 8.00
N ALA A 82 7.25 -3.45 8.46
CA ALA A 82 7.33 -3.81 9.89
C ALA A 82 8.23 -2.89 10.71
N LYS A 83 9.12 -2.13 10.08
CA LYS A 83 10.06 -1.19 10.73
C LYS A 83 9.38 0.07 11.29
N TYR A 84 8.13 0.31 10.95
CA TYR A 84 7.41 1.55 11.23
C TYR A 84 6.26 1.32 12.22
N ALA A 85 5.83 2.36 12.95
CA ALA A 85 4.62 2.29 13.77
C ALA A 85 3.35 2.41 12.89
N SER A 86 2.16 2.16 13.44
CA SER A 86 0.89 2.49 12.76
C SER A 86 0.17 3.61 13.54
N PRO A 87 -0.36 4.64 12.87
CA PRO A 87 -0.19 4.93 11.44
C PRO A 87 1.23 5.45 11.13
N HIS A 88 1.68 5.26 9.89
CA HIS A 88 2.92 5.88 9.36
C HIS A 88 2.58 6.64 8.08
N GLU A 89 2.98 7.91 7.97
CA GLU A 89 2.53 8.81 6.88
C GLU A 89 1.00 8.86 6.71
N GLY A 90 0.26 8.61 7.80
CA GLY A 90 -1.21 8.49 7.78
C GLY A 90 -1.73 7.15 7.24
N LEU A 91 -0.89 6.22 6.81
CA LEU A 91 -1.30 4.89 6.37
C LEU A 91 -1.50 3.93 7.57
N ASP A 92 -2.62 3.20 7.59
CA ASP A 92 -2.84 2.12 8.54
C ASP A 92 -1.99 0.89 8.21
N LEU A 93 -0.78 0.85 8.76
CA LEU A 93 0.12 -0.29 8.61
C LEU A 93 -0.33 -1.51 9.40
N HIS A 94 -1.19 -1.35 10.41
CA HIS A 94 -1.73 -2.49 11.15
C HIS A 94 -2.68 -3.29 10.24
N ALA A 95 -3.67 -2.62 9.64
CA ALA A 95 -4.56 -3.24 8.67
C ALA A 95 -3.79 -3.80 7.47
N ALA A 96 -2.81 -3.04 6.94
CA ALA A 96 -1.99 -3.49 5.82
C ALA A 96 -1.26 -4.82 6.11
N ARG A 97 -0.57 -4.92 7.25
CA ARG A 97 0.19 -6.13 7.61
C ARG A 97 -0.70 -7.34 7.84
N GLN A 98 -1.91 -7.15 8.38
CA GLN A 98 -2.87 -8.23 8.56
C GLN A 98 -3.26 -8.85 7.23
N TRP A 99 -3.70 -8.04 6.26
CA TRP A 99 -4.11 -8.59 4.98
C TRP A 99 -2.92 -9.06 4.13
N ILE A 100 -1.73 -8.47 4.25
CA ILE A 100 -0.51 -8.99 3.60
C ILE A 100 -0.22 -10.43 4.06
N SER A 101 -0.39 -10.70 5.36
CA SER A 101 -0.16 -12.04 5.91
C SER A 101 -1.17 -13.06 5.35
N ARG A 102 -2.46 -12.70 5.25
CA ARG A 102 -3.48 -13.55 4.60
C ARG A 102 -3.14 -13.84 3.14
N TRP A 103 -2.77 -12.80 2.38
CA TRP A 103 -2.36 -12.96 0.99
C TRP A 103 -1.12 -13.86 0.81
N LEU A 104 -0.17 -13.84 1.76
CA LEU A 104 0.98 -14.73 1.74
C LEU A 104 0.59 -16.19 1.99
N GLU A 105 -0.39 -16.45 2.86
CA GLU A 105 -0.95 -17.78 3.09
C GLU A 105 -1.69 -18.28 1.85
N ASP A 106 -2.56 -17.43 1.28
CA ASP A 106 -3.33 -17.75 0.08
C ASP A 106 -2.41 -18.08 -1.11
N LEU A 107 -1.36 -17.28 -1.36
CA LEU A 107 -0.44 -17.52 -2.48
C LEU A 107 0.39 -18.81 -2.34
N GLN A 108 0.54 -19.32 -1.11
CA GLN A 108 1.21 -20.58 -0.84
C GLN A 108 0.26 -21.78 -0.93
N SER A 109 -1.05 -21.53 -0.91
CA SER A 109 -2.05 -22.58 -1.09
C SER A 109 -1.99 -23.15 -2.52
N PRO A 110 -2.05 -24.48 -2.69
CA PRO A 110 -2.20 -25.10 -4.00
C PRO A 110 -3.45 -24.60 -4.74
N ASP A 111 -4.51 -24.31 -3.98
CA ASP A 111 -5.84 -23.92 -4.47
C ASP A 111 -6.00 -22.42 -4.71
N PHE A 112 -4.91 -21.64 -4.78
CA PHE A 112 -5.01 -20.19 -5.01
C PHE A 112 -5.72 -19.85 -6.33
N GLU A 113 -6.89 -19.24 -6.25
CA GLU A 113 -7.62 -18.73 -7.41
C GLU A 113 -7.50 -17.22 -7.55
N LEU A 114 -7.41 -16.75 -8.80
CA LEU A 114 -7.34 -15.31 -9.07
C LEU A 114 -8.64 -14.58 -8.71
N ALA A 115 -9.77 -15.30 -8.70
CA ALA A 115 -11.07 -14.82 -8.23
C ALA A 115 -11.02 -14.30 -6.79
N SER A 116 -10.04 -14.72 -5.99
CA SER A 116 -9.77 -14.17 -4.66
C SER A 116 -9.47 -12.66 -4.68
N LEU A 117 -9.07 -12.07 -5.82
CA LEU A 117 -8.95 -10.61 -5.96
C LEU A 117 -10.29 -9.87 -5.92
N GLU A 118 -11.38 -10.47 -6.40
CA GLU A 118 -12.65 -9.76 -6.54
C GLU A 118 -13.40 -9.63 -5.20
N GLY A 119 -13.20 -10.59 -4.28
CA GLY A 119 -13.77 -10.56 -2.93
C GLY A 119 -12.84 -10.02 -1.83
N ASN A 120 -11.52 -10.12 -2.03
CA ASN A 120 -10.49 -9.75 -1.03
C ASN A 120 -9.45 -8.76 -1.59
N ALA A 121 -9.88 -7.87 -2.48
CA ALA A 121 -9.00 -6.85 -3.08
C ALA A 121 -8.22 -6.12 -1.97
N PRO A 122 -6.89 -6.00 -2.11
CA PRO A 122 -6.08 -5.30 -1.12
C PRO A 122 -6.47 -3.82 -1.11
N GLN A 123 -6.78 -3.30 0.08
CA GLN A 123 -7.15 -1.89 0.27
C GLN A 123 -6.21 -1.24 1.27
N LEU A 124 -5.63 -0.11 0.86
CA LEU A 124 -4.84 0.77 1.70
C LEU A 124 -5.77 1.84 2.28
N THR A 125 -5.77 1.96 3.61
CA THR A 125 -6.64 2.89 4.33
C THR A 125 -5.80 3.97 4.99
N LEU A 126 -6.22 5.23 4.80
CA LEU A 126 -5.60 6.38 5.46
C LEU A 126 -6.35 6.71 6.76
N ILE A 127 -5.61 6.83 7.86
CA ILE A 127 -6.07 7.37 9.13
C ILE A 127 -5.61 8.83 9.18
N LEU A 128 -6.46 9.73 8.70
CA LEU A 128 -6.19 11.16 8.73
C LEU A 128 -6.60 11.74 10.10
N PRO A 129 -5.81 12.65 10.70
CA PRO A 129 -6.22 13.31 11.92
C PRO A 129 -7.51 14.11 11.69
N PRO A 130 -8.36 14.27 12.71
CA PRO A 130 -9.51 15.15 12.61
C PRO A 130 -9.05 16.57 12.28
N ARG A 131 -9.76 17.23 11.38
CA ARG A 131 -9.54 18.65 11.07
C ARG A 131 -9.64 19.40 12.41
N HIS A 132 -8.58 20.08 12.84
CA HIS A 132 -8.76 21.15 13.82
C HIS A 132 -9.71 22.15 13.18
N GLY A 133 -10.97 22.19 13.65
CA GLY A 133 -11.99 23.13 13.18
C GLY A 133 -11.41 24.55 13.22
N GLU A 134 -11.46 25.27 12.10
CA GLU A 134 -12.65 26.04 11.75
C GLU A 134 -13.19 26.73 13.00
N HIS A 135 -12.53 27.85 13.33
CA HIS A 135 -12.91 28.77 14.38
C HIS A 135 -14.33 29.24 14.06
N ARG A 136 -15.31 28.71 14.78
CA ARG A 136 -16.69 29.15 14.73
C ARG A 136 -16.73 30.54 15.38
N VAL A 137 -16.77 31.58 14.54
CA VAL A 137 -17.20 32.94 14.91
C VAL A 137 -18.48 33.27 14.17
#